data_AF-A0A5C7UXV1-F1
#
_entry.id   AF-A0A5C7UXV1-F1
#
_cell.length_a   1.000
_cell.length_b   1.000
_cell.length_c   1.000
_cell.angle_alpha   90.00
_cell.angle_beta   90.00
_cell.angle_gamma   90.00
#
_symmetry.space_group_name_H-M   'P 1'
#
loop_
_entity.id
_entity.type
_entity.pdbx_description
1 polymer ?
#
loop_
_entity_poly.entity_id
_entity_poly.type
_entity_poly.pdbx_seq_one_letter_code
_entity_poly.pdbx_strand_id
1 'polypeptide(L)'
;MINKTNEKKIPDVPLDSKQLNNPCDPEQFTFATTAELQDLIEIIGQARAMDAVRFGAGIRHDGYNLFVLGPSGMGKRSLVRQLLQEKALLENKPADWCYINNFLQPHKPCMLKLPFGRGEELRQHMEKLINYLRSAVPAVFESDEFRTKA
;
A
#
# COMPACT_ATOMS: atom_id res chain seq x y z
N MET A 1 -44.24 20.19 -12.84
CA MET A 1 -45.02 19.06 -13.39
C MET A 1 -44.18 17.81 -13.21
N ILE A 2 -44.59 16.92 -12.31
CA ILE A 2 -43.84 15.72 -11.92
C ILE A 2 -44.33 14.59 -12.82
N ASN A 3 -43.44 14.04 -13.66
CA ASN A 3 -43.75 12.89 -14.50
C ASN A 3 -44.01 11.68 -13.61
N LYS A 4 -45.27 11.25 -13.56
CA LYS A 4 -45.66 9.96 -12.95
C LYS A 4 -44.94 8.85 -13.70
N THR A 5 -44.04 8.19 -13.00
CA THR A 5 -43.40 6.94 -13.38
C THR A 5 -44.50 5.94 -13.77
N ASN A 6 -44.42 5.40 -14.99
CA ASN A 6 -45.26 4.30 -15.44
C ASN A 6 -45.05 3.11 -14.49
N GLU A 7 -45.96 2.92 -13.54
CA GLU A 7 -46.11 1.67 -12.80
C GLU A 7 -46.54 0.61 -13.82
N LYS A 8 -45.58 -0.20 -14.28
CA LYS A 8 -45.89 -1.45 -14.98
C LYS A 8 -46.68 -2.31 -14.00
N LYS A 9 -48.01 -2.33 -14.17
CA LYS A 9 -48.91 -3.29 -13.54
C LYS A 9 -48.34 -4.69 -13.78
N ILE A 10 -47.86 -5.35 -12.72
CA ILE A 10 -47.44 -6.74 -12.80
C ILE A 10 -48.73 -7.53 -13.08
N PRO A 11 -48.83 -8.25 -14.21
CA PRO A 11 -50.03 -9.02 -14.49
C PRO A 11 -50.20 -10.09 -13.41
N ASP A 12 -51.39 -10.15 -12.81
CA ASP A 12 -51.80 -11.11 -11.76
C ASP A 12 -52.03 -12.53 -12.35
N VAL A 13 -51.20 -12.89 -13.33
CA VAL A 13 -51.27 -14.16 -14.05
C VAL A 13 -50.42 -15.17 -13.27
N PRO A 14 -50.99 -16.31 -12.87
CA PRO A 14 -50.23 -17.33 -12.16
C PRO A 14 -49.06 -17.81 -13.03
N LEU A 15 -47.84 -17.69 -12.51
CA LEU A 15 -46.62 -18.15 -13.17
C LEU A 15 -46.56 -19.68 -13.10
N ASP A 16 -46.26 -20.30 -14.24
CA ASP A 16 -45.95 -21.73 -14.28
C ASP A 16 -44.63 -22.01 -13.57
N SER A 17 -44.48 -23.19 -12.97
CA SER A 17 -43.28 -23.58 -12.21
C SER A 17 -41.98 -23.42 -13.01
N LYS A 18 -42.04 -23.59 -14.34
CA LYS A 18 -40.90 -23.41 -15.25
C LYS A 18 -40.49 -21.96 -15.45
N GLN A 19 -41.36 -20.99 -15.15
CA GLN A 19 -41.08 -19.55 -15.26
C GLN A 19 -40.44 -18.99 -13.99
N LEU A 20 -40.38 -19.79 -12.92
CA LEU A 20 -39.78 -19.42 -11.63
C LEU A 20 -38.29 -19.80 -11.52
N ASN A 21 -37.76 -20.55 -12.49
CA ASN A 21 -36.39 -21.05 -12.49
C ASN A 21 -35.62 -20.51 -13.70
N ASN A 22 -34.43 -19.96 -13.46
CA ASN A 22 -33.45 -19.69 -14.50
C ASN A 22 -32.33 -20.73 -14.39
N PRO A 23 -32.39 -21.85 -15.12
CA PRO A 23 -31.43 -22.93 -14.96
C PRO A 23 -30.07 -22.51 -15.51
N CYS A 24 -29.02 -22.83 -14.75
CA CYS A 24 -27.64 -22.72 -15.22
C CYS A 24 -27.26 -24.04 -15.88
N ASP A 25 -26.92 -24.02 -17.17
CA ASP A 25 -26.47 -25.21 -17.90
C ASP A 25 -25.05 -25.61 -17.45
N PRO A 26 -24.84 -26.75 -16.78
CA PRO A 26 -23.51 -27.14 -16.33
C PRO A 26 -22.57 -27.52 -17.48
N GLU A 27 -23.10 -27.89 -18.66
CA GLU A 27 -22.28 -28.27 -19.82
C GLU A 27 -21.56 -27.06 -20.45
N GLN A 28 -21.94 -25.84 -20.05
CA GLN A 28 -21.28 -24.60 -20.51
C GLN A 28 -19.87 -24.40 -19.92
N PHE A 29 -19.51 -25.14 -18.86
CA PHE A 29 -18.24 -24.97 -18.14
C PHE A 29 -17.22 -26.02 -18.56
N THR A 30 -15.97 -25.59 -18.75
CA THR A 30 -14.84 -26.47 -19.12
C THR A 30 -14.05 -26.98 -17.91
N PHE A 31 -14.53 -26.74 -16.69
CA PHE A 31 -13.87 -27.09 -15.43
C PHE A 31 -14.79 -27.95 -14.57
N ALA A 32 -14.21 -28.86 -13.78
CA ALA A 32 -14.99 -29.69 -12.85
C ALA A 32 -15.22 -28.97 -11.50
N THR A 33 -14.22 -28.20 -11.05
CA THR A 33 -14.26 -27.47 -9.78
C THR A 33 -13.74 -26.05 -9.92
N THR A 34 -14.23 -25.12 -9.09
CA THR A 34 -13.75 -23.73 -9.08
C THR A 34 -12.30 -23.58 -8.63
N ALA A 35 -11.68 -24.64 -8.09
CA ALA A 35 -10.26 -24.66 -7.75
C ALA A 35 -9.35 -24.72 -9.00
N GLU A 36 -9.89 -25.12 -10.15
CA GLU A 36 -9.18 -25.13 -11.43
C GLU A 36 -9.16 -23.75 -12.10
N LEU A 37 -9.97 -22.82 -11.60
CA LEU A 37 -10.04 -21.47 -12.13
C LEU A 37 -8.90 -20.61 -11.58
N GLN A 38 -8.36 -19.75 -12.43
CA GLN A 38 -7.46 -18.70 -11.96
C GLN A 38 -8.25 -17.71 -11.10
N ASP A 39 -7.59 -17.22 -10.05
CA ASP A 39 -8.15 -16.17 -9.21
C ASP A 39 -8.54 -14.97 -10.07
N LEU A 40 -9.75 -14.47 -9.83
CA LEU A 40 -10.24 -13.31 -10.54
C LEU A 40 -9.48 -12.07 -10.05
N ILE A 41 -8.59 -11.56 -10.90
CA ILE A 41 -7.77 -10.38 -10.63
C ILE A 41 -8.62 -9.10 -10.64
N GLU A 42 -9.75 -9.13 -11.37
CA GLU A 42 -10.64 -7.99 -11.57
C GLU A 42 -11.95 -8.12 -10.77
N ILE A 43 -12.40 -7.02 -10.17
CA ILE A 43 -13.68 -7.02 -9.47
C ILE A 43 -14.82 -6.75 -10.45
N ILE A 44 -15.73 -7.70 -10.53
CA ILE A 44 -16.93 -7.64 -11.39
C ILE A 44 -17.81 -6.46 -10.95
N GLY A 45 -18.17 -5.61 -11.90
CA GLY A 45 -19.15 -4.53 -11.70
C GLY A 45 -18.61 -3.28 -10.98
N GLN A 46 -17.29 -3.16 -10.76
CA GLN A 46 -16.68 -2.02 -10.06
C GLN A 46 -15.73 -1.19 -10.93
N ALA A 47 -15.87 -1.23 -12.26
CA ALA A 47 -15.00 -0.52 -13.20
C ALA A 47 -14.80 0.97 -12.86
N ARG A 48 -15.88 1.70 -12.59
CA ARG A 48 -15.82 3.12 -12.19
C ARG A 48 -15.01 3.34 -10.91
N ALA A 49 -15.15 2.46 -9.92
CA ALA A 49 -14.41 2.57 -8.67
C ALA A 49 -12.92 2.31 -8.90
N MET A 50 -12.58 1.33 -9.75
CA MET A 50 -11.19 1.05 -10.13
C MET A 50 -10.55 2.25 -10.84
N ASP A 51 -11.25 2.86 -11.79
CA ASP A 51 -10.75 4.06 -12.49
C ASP A 51 -10.50 5.23 -11.54
N ALA A 52 -11.41 5.44 -10.57
CA ALA A 52 -11.23 6.48 -9.55
C ALA A 52 -10.00 6.24 -8.66
N VAL A 53 -9.75 4.98 -8.27
CA VAL A 53 -8.55 4.62 -7.50
C VAL A 53 -7.29 4.82 -8.33
N ARG A 54 -7.28 4.40 -9.61
CA ARG A 54 -6.14 4.60 -10.53
C ARG A 54 -5.83 6.07 -10.73
N PHE A 55 -6.87 6.87 -10.98
CA PHE A 55 -6.75 8.31 -11.12
C PHE A 55 -6.18 8.95 -9.84
N GLY A 56 -6.78 8.67 -8.69
CA GLY A 56 -6.33 9.21 -7.40
C GLY A 56 -4.89 8.81 -7.06
N ALA A 57 -4.51 7.54 -7.28
CA ALA A 57 -3.15 7.07 -7.05
C ALA A 57 -2.12 7.66 -8.01
N GLY A 58 -2.56 8.17 -9.17
CA GLY A 58 -1.74 8.86 -10.16
C GLY A 58 -1.42 10.32 -9.81
N ILE A 59 -2.15 10.94 -8.89
CA ILE A 59 -1.90 12.31 -8.46
C ILE A 59 -0.60 12.34 -7.64
N ARG A 60 0.37 13.17 -8.07
CA ARG A 60 1.69 13.35 -7.44
C ARG A 60 1.80 14.75 -6.82
N HIS A 61 0.84 15.10 -5.97
CA HIS A 61 0.80 16.39 -5.29
C HIS A 61 0.42 16.21 -3.82
N ASP A 62 1.16 16.87 -2.94
CA ASP A 62 0.86 16.94 -1.52
C ASP A 62 -0.55 17.50 -1.24
N GLY A 63 -1.18 17.01 -0.18
CA GLY A 63 -2.53 17.43 0.24
C GLY A 63 -3.68 16.62 -0.37
N TYR A 64 -3.40 15.73 -1.32
CA TYR A 64 -4.42 14.84 -1.91
C TYR A 64 -4.43 13.49 -1.20
N ASN A 65 -5.61 13.12 -0.70
CA ASN A 65 -5.85 11.81 -0.07
C ASN A 65 -7.00 11.10 -0.79
N LEU A 66 -6.93 9.77 -0.89
CA LEU A 66 -8.00 8.93 -1.44
C LEU A 66 -8.81 8.30 -0.31
N PHE A 67 -10.13 8.50 -0.33
CA PHE A 67 -11.06 7.85 0.60
C PHE A 67 -12.03 6.95 -0.17
N VAL A 68 -12.23 5.72 0.31
CA VAL A 68 -13.04 4.71 -0.38
C VAL A 68 -14.23 4.30 0.49
N LEU A 69 -15.43 4.55 -0.04
CA LEU A 69 -16.71 4.23 0.60
C LEU A 69 -17.44 3.14 -0.18
N GLY A 70 -18.16 2.27 0.53
CA GLY A 70 -19.07 1.31 -0.08
C GLY A 70 -19.58 0.28 0.93
N PRO A 71 -20.52 -0.59 0.55
CA PRO A 71 -21.09 -1.61 1.41
C PRO A 71 -20.04 -2.52 2.07
N SER A 72 -20.33 -3.02 3.26
CA SER A 72 -19.51 -4.03 3.94
C SER A 72 -19.46 -5.33 3.12
N GLY A 73 -18.35 -6.06 3.20
CA GLY A 73 -18.17 -7.33 2.47
C GLY A 73 -17.70 -7.21 1.02
N MET A 74 -17.64 -6.01 0.43
CA MET A 74 -17.26 -5.83 -0.99
C MET A 74 -15.74 -5.88 -1.26
N GLY A 75 -14.92 -6.36 -0.33
CA GLY A 75 -13.46 -6.50 -0.57
C GLY A 75 -12.69 -5.19 -0.82
N LYS A 76 -13.27 -4.01 -0.51
CA LYS A 76 -12.70 -2.68 -0.82
C LYS A 76 -11.21 -2.52 -0.49
N ARG A 77 -10.80 -2.99 0.70
CA ARG A 77 -9.39 -2.91 1.15
C ARG A 77 -8.47 -3.76 0.28
N SER A 78 -8.90 -4.98 -0.04
CA SER A 78 -8.13 -5.91 -0.86
C SER A 78 -7.95 -5.34 -2.27
N LEU A 79 -9.02 -4.80 -2.86
CA LEU A 79 -8.97 -4.14 -4.17
C LEU A 79 -7.95 -3.00 -4.21
N VAL A 80 -8.10 -2.04 -3.28
CA VAL A 80 -7.24 -0.86 -3.24
C VAL A 80 -5.79 -1.27 -3.01
N ARG A 81 -5.54 -2.24 -2.14
CA ARG A 81 -4.20 -2.75 -1.87
C ARG A 81 -3.57 -3.39 -3.11
N GLN A 82 -4.29 -4.26 -3.81
CA GLN A 82 -3.80 -4.91 -5.02
C GLN A 82 -3.42 -3.87 -6.09
N LEU A 83 -4.31 -2.91 -6.35
CA LEU A 83 -4.08 -1.86 -7.34
C LEU A 83 -2.90 -0.95 -7.00
N LEU A 84 -2.74 -0.61 -5.72
CA LEU A 84 -1.59 0.16 -5.25
C LEU A 84 -0.29 -0.65 -5.30
N GLN A 85 -0.33 -1.96 -5.04
CA GLN A 85 0.83 -2.85 -5.15
C GLN A 85 1.29 -2.97 -6.61
N GLU A 86 0.38 -3.20 -7.54
CA GLU A 86 0.67 -3.23 -8.99
C GLU A 86 1.32 -1.92 -9.44
N LYS A 87 0.78 -0.78 -9.02
CA LYS A 87 1.36 0.53 -9.32
C LYS A 87 2.74 0.71 -8.68
N ALA A 88 2.92 0.33 -7.41
CA ALA A 88 4.17 0.52 -6.69
C ALA A 88 5.35 -0.24 -7.32
N LEU A 89 5.10 -1.38 -7.99
CA LEU A 89 6.13 -2.13 -8.73
C LEU A 89 6.74 -1.34 -9.90
N LEU A 90 6.00 -0.37 -10.44
CA LEU A 90 6.42 0.47 -11.56
C LEU A 90 7.03 1.81 -11.12
N GLU A 91 7.05 2.10 -9.81
CA GLU A 91 7.49 3.37 -9.28
C GLU A 91 8.95 3.30 -8.79
N ASN A 92 9.57 4.47 -8.64
CA ASN A 92 10.90 4.55 -8.05
C ASN A 92 10.87 4.05 -6.61
N LYS A 93 11.92 3.33 -6.24
CA LYS A 93 12.07 2.84 -4.87
C LYS A 93 12.09 4.03 -3.89
N PRO A 94 11.35 3.93 -2.76
CA PRO A 94 11.28 5.02 -1.80
C PRO A 94 12.65 5.29 -1.18
N ALA A 95 12.90 6.55 -0.82
CA ALA A 95 14.07 6.92 -0.03
C ALA A 95 14.00 6.30 1.38
N ASP A 96 15.16 5.97 1.94
CA ASP A 96 15.26 5.59 3.34
C ASP A 96 15.27 6.87 4.19
N TRP A 97 14.41 6.92 5.21
CA TRP A 97 14.36 8.04 6.15
C TRP A 97 14.93 7.59 7.49
N CYS A 98 16.00 8.23 7.93
CA CYS A 98 16.68 7.90 9.18
C CYS A 98 16.65 9.10 10.12
N TYR A 99 16.46 8.82 11.42
CA TYR A 99 16.65 9.82 12.46
C TYR A 99 18.03 9.65 13.08
N ILE A 100 18.81 10.74 13.10
CA ILE A 100 20.12 10.79 13.74
C ILE A 100 20.05 11.66 14.99
N ASN A 101 20.83 11.31 16.00
CA ASN A 101 20.90 12.10 17.21
C ASN A 101 21.44 13.50 16.92
N ASN A 102 20.80 14.51 17.49
CA ASN A 102 21.25 15.88 17.43
C ASN A 102 22.00 16.22 18.72
N PHE A 103 23.33 16.30 18.66
CA PHE A 103 24.16 16.56 19.85
C PHE A 103 23.91 17.94 20.48
N LEU A 104 23.46 18.93 19.70
CA LEU A 104 23.12 20.26 20.21
C LEU A 104 21.76 20.27 20.90
N GLN A 105 20.81 19.49 20.39
CA GLN A 105 19.44 19.40 20.91
C GLN A 105 18.97 17.94 20.95
N PRO A 106 19.33 17.15 21.98
CA PRO A 106 19.07 15.71 22.01
C PRO A 106 17.58 15.31 21.93
N HIS A 107 16.69 16.21 22.33
CA HIS A 107 15.24 16.03 22.25
C HIS A 107 14.65 16.33 20.85
N LYS A 108 15.50 16.72 19.88
CA LYS A 108 15.12 17.06 18.50
C LYS A 108 16.04 16.33 17.51
N PRO A 109 15.80 15.04 17.24
CA PRO A 109 16.59 14.29 16.29
C PRO A 109 16.53 14.92 14.89
N CYS A 110 17.64 14.86 14.16
CA CYS A 110 17.70 15.34 12.79
C CYS A 110 17.18 14.25 11.84
N MET A 111 16.38 14.63 10.85
CA MET A 111 15.92 13.73 9.81
C MET A 111 16.91 13.74 8.64
N LEU A 112 17.33 12.56 8.21
CA LEU A 112 18.21 12.35 7.07
C LEU A 112 17.48 11.55 5.99
N LYS A 113 17.46 12.09 4.77
CA LYS A 113 16.95 11.40 3.58
C LYS A 113 18.11 10.70 2.87
N LEU A 114 18.00 9.38 2.71
CA LEU A 114 19.01 8.56 2.05
C LEU A 114 18.42 7.87 0.81
N PRO A 115 19.26 7.53 -0.19
CA PRO A 115 18.83 6.64 -1.26
C PRO A 115 18.33 5.29 -0.71
N PHE A 116 17.44 4.64 -1.46
CA PHE A 116 16.88 3.33 -1.09
C PHE A 116 17.97 2.33 -0.68
N GLY A 117 17.78 1.68 0.46
CA GLY A 117 18.65 0.63 0.99
C GLY A 117 19.95 1.11 1.67
N ARG A 118 20.22 2.42 1.70
CA ARG A 118 21.42 2.98 2.34
C ARG A 118 21.26 3.20 3.85
N GLY A 119 20.05 3.14 4.39
CA GLY A 119 19.79 3.29 5.82
C GLY A 119 20.43 2.17 6.65
N GLU A 120 20.37 0.94 6.15
CA GLU A 120 20.99 -0.21 6.83
C GLU A 120 22.53 -0.13 6.78
N GLU A 121 23.10 0.30 5.66
CA GLU A 121 24.55 0.55 5.56
C GLU A 121 24.99 1.65 6.53
N LEU A 122 24.24 2.75 6.62
CA LEU A 122 24.51 3.81 7.58
C LEU A 122 24.52 3.26 9.02
N ARG A 123 23.53 2.44 9.37
CA ARG A 123 23.44 1.81 10.70
C ARG A 123 24.69 0.99 11.01
N GLN A 124 25.10 0.13 10.09
CA GLN A 124 26.30 -0.71 10.25
C GLN A 124 27.58 0.11 10.35
N HIS A 125 27.72 1.17 9.54
CA HIS A 125 28.88 2.06 9.60
C HIS A 125 28.94 2.82 10.91
N MET A 126 27.80 3.25 11.44
CA MET A 126 27.74 3.98 12.70
C MET A 126 28.09 3.09 13.90
N GLU A 127 27.67 1.82 13.87
CA GLU A 127 28.06 0.82 14.85
C GLU A 127 29.59 0.57 14.84
N LYS A 128 30.17 0.38 13.65
CA LYS A 128 31.63 0.24 13.48
C LYS A 128 32.38 1.49 13.97
N LEU A 129 31.88 2.68 13.64
CA LEU A 129 32.47 3.94 14.08
C LEU A 129 32.47 4.05 15.60
N ILE A 130 31.35 3.76 16.26
CA ILE A 130 31.27 3.81 17.74
C ILE A 130 32.25 2.82 18.37
N ASN A 131 32.33 1.60 17.84
CA ASN A 131 33.27 0.59 18.34
C ASN A 131 34.73 1.02 18.15
N TYR A 132 35.06 1.62 17.01
CA TYR A 132 36.38 2.18 16.75
C TYR A 132 36.71 3.35 17.68
N LEU A 133 35.77 4.29 17.87
CA LEU A 133 35.98 5.46 18.74
C LEU A 133 36.17 5.06 20.20
N ARG A 134 35.53 3.97 20.66
CA ARG A 134 35.72 3.45 22.03
C ARG A 134 37.16 3.04 22.34
N SER A 135 37.93 2.60 21.34
CA SER A 135 39.35 2.25 21.53
C SER A 135 40.30 3.38 21.12
N ALA A 136 40.00 4.07 20.02
CA ALA A 136 40.87 5.11 19.47
C ALA A 136 40.94 6.35 20.37
N VAL A 137 39.82 6.76 20.96
CA VAL A 137 39.76 7.98 21.78
C VAL A 137 40.65 7.85 23.04
N PRO A 138 40.52 6.80 23.89
CA PRO A 138 41.44 6.62 25.02
C PRO A 138 42.91 6.53 24.61
N ALA A 139 43.23 5.80 23.55
CA ALA A 139 44.62 5.62 23.09
C ALA A 139 45.30 6.95 22.69
N VAL A 140 44.56 7.89 22.09
CA VAL A 140 45.08 9.23 21.78
C VAL A 140 45.35 10.03 23.05
N PHE A 141 44.49 9.95 24.07
CA PHE A 141 44.70 10.63 25.34
C PHE A 141 45.86 10.05 26.17
N GLU A 142 46.19 8.78 25.97
CA GLU A 142 47.34 8.12 26.61
C GLU A 142 48.68 8.37 25.88
N SER A 143 48.64 8.93 24.67
CA SER A 143 49.84 9.23 23.88
C SER A 143 50.69 10.34 24.51
N ASP A 144 52.02 10.21 24.35
CA ASP A 144 52.99 11.14 24.94
C ASP A 144 52.83 12.59 24.45
N GLU A 145 52.29 12.80 23.24
CA GLU A 145 51.99 14.14 22.71
C GLU A 145 50.93 14.90 23.53
N PHE A 146 49.98 14.19 24.15
CA PHE A 146 48.96 14.81 25.01
C PHE A 146 49.45 14.99 26.44
N ARG A 147 50.23 14.04 26.98
CA ARG A 147 50.79 14.13 28.34
C ARG A 147 51.81 15.26 28.50
N THR A 148 52.46 15.70 27.42
CA THR A 148 53.47 16.76 27.46
C THR A 148 52.88 18.18 27.29
N LYS A 149 51.56 18.30 27.02
CA LYS A 149 50.85 19.58 26.85
C LYS A 149 49.82 19.90 27.94
N ALA A 150 49.58 19.00 28.88
CA ALA A 150 48.74 19.22 30.07
C ALA A 150 49.61 19.57 31.28
#